data_AF-A0AB33WLW9-F1
#
_entry.id   AF-A0AB33WLW9-F1
#
_cell.length_a   1.000
_cell.length_b   1.000
_cell.length_c   1.000
_cell.angle_alpha   90.00
_cell.angle_beta   90.00
_cell.angle_gamma   90.00
#
_symmetry.space_group_name_H-M   'P 1'
#
loop_
_entity.id
_entity.type
_entity.pdbx_description
1 polymer ?
#
loop_
_entity_poly.entity_id
_entity_poly.type
_entity_poly.pdbx_seq_one_letter_code
_entity_poly.pdbx_strand_id
1 'polypeptide(L)'
;MRSKSMSYDREKHTTIVSLFKQGKTLAEIAAQYSLTRQRISQILAARGVDKSEGGHHLNVALRSAARKIEREKEHMERYGCTREQFLSVKGNRNQGSKSPCQAFHNQYQNAVIRKVEWKLKFWEWWQVWVESGKWEERGRGSEGYCMCRVGDEGAYEIGNVYIGTIVHNSTLGRTLAFERTERRTAFYYVIHSAGGRKAVSEELGVPRQYISQLANNGSMPNCWVADGRAAKLSAMTGGAYTVDDLIRLSVSLGQDPNKEVA
;
A
#
# COMPACT_ATOMS: atom_id res chain seq x y z
N MET A 1 -88.25 -8.02 5.83
CA MET A 1 -87.09 -7.57 5.04
C MET A 1 -85.83 -7.60 5.91
N ARG A 2 -84.95 -8.59 5.73
CA ARG A 2 -83.69 -8.68 6.50
C ARG A 2 -82.66 -7.73 5.87
N SER A 3 -82.63 -6.48 6.32
CA SER A 3 -81.44 -5.63 6.18
C SER A 3 -80.46 -6.01 7.28
N LYS A 4 -79.56 -6.96 7.00
CA LYS A 4 -78.39 -7.24 7.84
C LYS A 4 -77.15 -7.22 6.95
N SER A 5 -76.15 -6.45 7.38
CA SER A 5 -74.73 -6.61 7.09
C SER A 5 -74.22 -6.22 5.69
N MET A 6 -73.85 -4.95 5.47
CA MET A 6 -72.81 -4.58 4.49
C MET A 6 -72.00 -3.31 4.89
N SER A 7 -71.98 -2.95 6.19
CA SER A 7 -70.99 -2.00 6.75
C SER A 7 -69.65 -2.69 7.06
N TYR A 8 -69.42 -3.89 6.52
CA TYR A 8 -68.26 -4.74 6.82
C TYR A 8 -66.99 -4.20 6.11
N ASP A 9 -66.49 -3.12 6.71
CA ASP A 9 -65.09 -2.90 7.04
C ASP A 9 -64.15 -2.41 5.92
N ARG A 10 -64.56 -1.32 5.25
CA ARG A 10 -63.67 -0.57 4.33
C ARG A 10 -62.40 -0.10 5.03
N GLU A 11 -62.50 0.32 6.29
CA GLU A 11 -61.38 0.76 7.12
C GLU A 11 -60.43 -0.40 7.44
N LYS A 12 -60.92 -1.52 7.99
CA LYS A 12 -60.12 -2.73 8.21
C LYS A 12 -59.42 -3.22 6.96
N HIS A 13 -60.10 -3.22 5.81
CA HIS A 13 -59.45 -3.64 4.58
C HIS A 13 -58.35 -2.66 4.13
N THR A 14 -58.51 -1.37 4.37
CA THR A 14 -57.46 -0.36 4.12
C THR A 14 -56.27 -0.60 5.05
N THR A 15 -56.53 -0.90 6.32
CA THR A 15 -55.50 -1.28 7.29
C THR A 15 -54.80 -2.57 6.90
N ILE A 16 -55.51 -3.59 6.40
CA ILE A 16 -54.92 -4.84 5.88
C ILE A 16 -53.95 -4.54 4.72
N VAL A 17 -54.36 -3.69 3.77
CA VAL A 17 -53.48 -3.28 2.66
C VAL A 17 -52.24 -2.57 3.18
N SER A 18 -52.42 -1.62 4.11
CA SER A 18 -51.31 -0.88 4.72
C SER A 18 -50.32 -1.81 5.45
N LEU A 19 -50.81 -2.72 6.29
CA LEU A 19 -49.99 -3.71 7.00
C LEU A 19 -49.22 -4.62 6.03
N PHE A 20 -49.87 -5.07 4.96
CA PHE A 20 -49.21 -5.87 3.93
C PHE A 20 -48.09 -5.09 3.24
N LYS A 21 -48.34 -3.84 2.85
CA LYS A 21 -47.33 -2.94 2.25
C LYS A 21 -46.21 -2.54 3.22
N GLN A 22 -46.42 -2.65 4.52
CA GLN A 22 -45.37 -2.51 5.54
C GLN A 22 -44.54 -3.79 5.75
N GLY A 23 -44.84 -4.87 5.03
CA GLY A 23 -44.10 -6.13 5.10
C GLY A 23 -44.70 -7.19 6.01
N LYS A 24 -45.88 -6.97 6.62
CA LYS A 24 -46.58 -8.04 7.34
C LYS A 24 -47.04 -9.13 6.37
N THR A 25 -46.75 -10.37 6.71
CA THR A 25 -47.13 -11.54 5.91
C THR A 25 -48.62 -11.80 6.02
N LEU A 26 -49.18 -12.52 5.04
CA LEU A 26 -50.58 -12.94 5.06
C LEU A 26 -50.93 -13.74 6.33
N ALA A 27 -49.97 -14.50 6.88
CA ALA A 27 -50.16 -15.28 8.09
C ALA A 27 -50.26 -14.41 9.35
N GLU A 28 -49.40 -13.40 9.47
CA GLU A 28 -49.43 -12.45 10.59
C GLU A 28 -50.72 -11.61 10.58
N ILE A 29 -51.11 -11.12 9.40
CA ILE A 29 -52.35 -10.35 9.23
C ILE A 29 -53.57 -11.25 9.51
N ALA A 30 -53.56 -12.49 9.01
CA ALA A 30 -54.59 -13.49 9.27
C ALA A 30 -54.77 -13.74 10.78
N ALA A 31 -53.67 -13.94 11.51
CA ALA A 31 -53.69 -14.12 12.96
C ALA A 31 -54.25 -12.88 13.69
N GLN A 32 -53.83 -11.68 13.29
CA GLN A 32 -54.26 -10.42 13.92
C GLN A 32 -55.77 -10.18 13.81
N TYR A 33 -56.39 -10.56 12.68
CA TYR A 33 -57.81 -10.32 12.44
C TYR A 33 -58.69 -11.58 12.58
N SER A 34 -58.11 -12.69 13.05
CA SER A 34 -58.77 -14.00 13.14
C SER A 34 -59.41 -14.43 11.81
N LEU A 35 -58.71 -14.17 10.69
CA LEU A 35 -59.13 -14.54 9.33
C LEU A 35 -58.21 -15.62 8.77
N THR A 36 -58.64 -16.30 7.70
CA THR A 36 -57.75 -17.22 6.98
C THR A 36 -56.80 -16.46 6.05
N ARG A 37 -55.63 -17.04 5.77
CA ARG A 37 -54.67 -16.50 4.77
C ARG A 37 -55.34 -16.26 3.41
N GLN A 38 -56.21 -17.17 2.99
CA GLN A 38 -56.94 -17.08 1.72
C GLN A 38 -57.91 -15.89 1.72
N ARG A 39 -58.54 -15.60 2.86
CA ARG A 39 -59.42 -14.42 2.99
C ARG A 39 -58.64 -13.12 2.88
N ILE A 40 -57.47 -13.01 3.52
CA ILE A 40 -56.58 -11.85 3.37
C ILE A 40 -56.15 -11.68 1.90
N SER A 41 -55.76 -12.77 1.23
CA SER A 41 -55.39 -12.73 -0.19
C SER A 41 -56.51 -12.25 -1.09
N GLN A 42 -57.76 -12.66 -0.84
CA GLN A 42 -58.93 -12.17 -1.59
C GLN A 42 -59.17 -10.67 -1.36
N ILE A 43 -59.00 -10.19 -0.13
CA ILE A 43 -59.17 -8.77 0.21
C ILE A 43 -58.14 -7.89 -0.51
N LEU A 44 -56.89 -8.35 -0.58
CA LEU A 44 -55.81 -7.67 -1.31
C LEU A 44 -56.07 -7.67 -2.83
N ALA A 45 -56.42 -8.82 -3.40
CA ALA A 45 -56.73 -8.95 -4.83
C ALA A 45 -57.91 -8.07 -5.26
N ALA A 46 -58.97 -8.01 -4.45
CA ALA A 46 -60.13 -7.15 -4.70
C ALA A 46 -59.79 -5.64 -4.68
N ARG A 47 -58.62 -5.26 -4.14
CA ARG A 47 -58.10 -3.89 -4.12
C ARG A 47 -56.95 -3.68 -5.10
N GLY A 48 -56.67 -4.65 -5.97
CA GLY A 48 -55.60 -4.58 -6.94
C GLY A 48 -54.20 -4.62 -6.33
N VAL A 49 -54.04 -5.12 -5.10
CA VAL A 49 -52.72 -5.25 -4.47
C VAL A 49 -52.08 -6.56 -4.86
N ASP A 50 -50.92 -6.49 -5.51
CA ASP A 50 -50.16 -7.65 -5.94
C ASP A 50 -49.29 -8.23 -4.81
N LYS A 51 -48.94 -9.52 -4.92
CA LYS A 51 -48.08 -10.22 -3.95
C LYS A 51 -46.67 -9.60 -3.84
N SER A 52 -46.18 -8.95 -4.89
CA SER A 52 -44.86 -8.30 -4.92
C SER A 52 -44.81 -6.98 -4.15
N GLU A 53 -45.95 -6.34 -3.91
CA GLU A 53 -46.03 -5.01 -3.26
C GLU A 53 -45.83 -5.05 -1.73
N GLY A 54 -45.66 -6.22 -1.13
CA GLY A 54 -45.65 -6.33 0.31
C GLY A 54 -45.28 -7.70 0.88
N GLY A 55 -45.58 -7.86 2.16
CA GLY A 55 -45.39 -9.09 2.91
C GLY A 55 -44.00 -9.69 2.74
N HIS A 56 -43.97 -10.96 2.33
CA HIS A 56 -42.72 -11.71 2.19
C HIS A 56 -41.80 -11.15 1.10
N HIS A 57 -42.34 -10.70 -0.04
CA HIS A 57 -41.52 -10.15 -1.13
C HIS A 57 -40.79 -8.89 -0.72
N LEU A 58 -41.50 -7.95 -0.06
CA LEU A 58 -40.88 -6.75 0.49
C LEU A 58 -39.81 -7.10 1.53
N ASN A 59 -40.10 -8.02 2.47
CA ASN A 59 -39.12 -8.44 3.48
C ASN A 59 -37.88 -9.08 2.87
N VAL A 60 -38.04 -9.90 1.82
CA VAL A 60 -36.91 -10.50 1.09
C VAL A 60 -36.10 -9.42 0.38
N ALA A 61 -36.76 -8.45 -0.26
CA ALA A 61 -36.11 -7.32 -0.91
C ALA A 61 -35.33 -6.46 0.11
N LEU A 62 -35.95 -6.09 1.24
CA LEU A 62 -35.31 -5.34 2.33
C LEU A 62 -34.11 -6.09 2.91
N ARG A 63 -34.25 -7.38 3.19
CA ARG A 63 -33.13 -8.22 3.67
C ARG A 63 -32.02 -8.32 2.64
N SER A 64 -32.36 -8.45 1.36
CA SER A 64 -31.37 -8.49 0.27
C SER A 64 -30.62 -7.17 0.15
N ALA A 65 -31.33 -6.04 0.23
CA ALA A 65 -30.75 -4.69 0.22
C ALA A 65 -29.85 -4.45 1.43
N ALA A 66 -30.30 -4.80 2.64
CA ALA A 66 -29.49 -4.71 3.86
C ALA A 66 -28.21 -5.56 3.76
N ARG A 67 -28.32 -6.80 3.25
CA ARG A 67 -27.15 -7.65 2.99
C ARG A 67 -26.22 -7.05 1.93
N LYS A 68 -26.75 -6.34 0.94
CA LYS A 68 -25.92 -5.66 -0.07
C LYS A 68 -25.12 -4.53 0.56
N ILE A 69 -25.77 -3.70 1.39
CA ILE A 69 -25.13 -2.61 2.14
C ILE A 69 -24.02 -3.18 3.04
N GLU A 70 -24.32 -4.22 3.81
CA GLU A 70 -23.33 -4.83 4.70
C GLU A 70 -22.13 -5.39 3.92
N ARG A 71 -22.38 -6.11 2.83
CA ARG A 71 -21.29 -6.59 1.96
C ARG A 71 -20.47 -5.45 1.38
N GLU A 72 -21.07 -4.33 1.02
CA GLU A 72 -20.34 -3.17 0.51
C GLU A 72 -19.47 -2.53 1.60
N LYS A 73 -20.00 -2.40 2.82
CA LYS A 73 -19.26 -1.92 3.99
C LYS A 73 -18.07 -2.82 4.31
N GLU A 74 -18.26 -4.14 4.41
CA GLU A 74 -17.19 -5.12 4.61
C GLU A 74 -16.11 -5.01 3.50
N HIS A 75 -16.54 -4.78 2.25
CA HIS A 75 -15.63 -4.63 1.12
C HIS A 75 -14.79 -3.35 1.22
N MET A 76 -15.42 -2.23 1.61
CA MET A 76 -14.74 -0.96 1.87
C MET A 76 -13.75 -1.08 3.02
N GLU A 77 -14.12 -1.76 4.11
CA GLU A 77 -13.23 -1.98 5.26
C GLU A 77 -12.01 -2.80 4.86
N ARG A 78 -12.23 -3.91 4.13
CA ARG A 78 -11.15 -4.85 3.76
C ARG A 78 -10.25 -4.35 2.64
N TYR A 79 -10.80 -3.75 1.59
CA TYR A 79 -10.08 -3.43 0.37
C TYR A 79 -9.95 -1.92 0.11
N GLY A 80 -10.69 -1.08 0.83
CA GLY A 80 -10.69 0.37 0.62
C GLY A 80 -11.54 0.82 -0.57
N CYS A 81 -12.33 -0.08 -1.18
CA CYS A 81 -13.16 0.22 -2.35
C CYS A 81 -14.45 -0.57 -2.39
N THR A 82 -15.39 -0.09 -3.21
CA THR A 82 -16.63 -0.79 -3.47
C THR A 82 -16.36 -2.09 -4.22
N ARG A 83 -17.32 -3.02 -4.15
CA ARG A 83 -17.23 -4.29 -4.89
C ARG A 83 -17.18 -4.07 -6.40
N GLU A 84 -17.90 -3.07 -6.90
CA GLU A 84 -17.93 -2.71 -8.32
C GLU A 84 -16.56 -2.20 -8.79
N GLN A 85 -15.98 -1.24 -8.06
CA GLN A 85 -14.61 -0.75 -8.32
C GLN A 85 -13.60 -1.90 -8.33
N PHE A 86 -13.65 -2.78 -7.32
CA PHE A 86 -12.76 -3.93 -7.26
C PHE A 86 -12.89 -4.86 -8.47
N LEU A 87 -14.12 -5.17 -8.90
CA LEU A 87 -14.36 -6.04 -10.05
C LEU A 87 -13.87 -5.42 -11.37
N SER A 88 -13.97 -4.10 -11.50
CA SER A 88 -13.47 -3.39 -12.70
C SER A 88 -11.95 -3.54 -12.89
N VAL A 89 -11.19 -3.71 -11.80
CA VAL A 89 -9.72 -3.74 -11.84
C VAL A 89 -9.13 -5.13 -11.61
N LYS A 90 -9.83 -6.04 -10.92
CA LYS A 90 -9.30 -7.35 -10.50
C LYS A 90 -8.62 -8.14 -11.63
N GLY A 91 -9.18 -8.04 -12.83
CA GLY A 91 -8.72 -8.73 -14.04
C GLY A 91 -7.85 -7.89 -14.97
N ASN A 92 -7.60 -6.61 -14.67
CA ASN A 92 -6.89 -5.70 -15.56
C ASN A 92 -5.41 -6.07 -15.69
N ARG A 93 -5.05 -6.80 -16.75
CA ARG A 93 -3.68 -7.24 -17.01
C ARG A 93 -3.37 -7.25 -18.50
N ASN A 94 -2.15 -6.88 -18.84
CA ASN A 94 -1.58 -7.20 -20.14
C ASN A 94 -1.23 -8.69 -20.25
N GLN A 95 -1.12 -9.16 -21.48
CA GLN A 95 -0.69 -10.52 -21.78
C GLN A 95 0.69 -10.81 -21.15
N GLY A 96 0.78 -11.91 -20.39
CA GLY A 96 2.01 -12.29 -19.67
C GLY A 96 2.27 -11.53 -18.37
N SER A 97 1.45 -10.54 -18.01
CA SER A 97 1.56 -9.79 -16.74
C SER A 97 0.64 -10.34 -15.65
N LYS A 98 0.93 -9.98 -14.39
CA LYS A 98 0.11 -10.35 -13.23
C LYS A 98 -1.09 -9.41 -13.13
N SER A 99 -2.23 -9.94 -12.70
CA SER A 99 -3.37 -9.06 -12.38
C SER A 99 -3.10 -8.19 -11.15
N PRO A 100 -3.82 -7.08 -10.95
CA PRO A 100 -3.59 -6.16 -9.83
C PRO A 100 -3.71 -6.89 -8.49
N CYS A 101 -4.70 -7.78 -8.35
CA CYS A 101 -4.86 -8.58 -7.14
C CYS A 101 -3.66 -9.52 -6.89
N GLN A 102 -3.16 -10.17 -7.94
CA GLN A 102 -1.97 -11.02 -7.82
C GLN A 102 -0.71 -10.20 -7.49
N ALA A 103 -0.58 -9.02 -8.11
CA ALA A 103 0.52 -8.09 -7.88
C ALA A 103 0.54 -7.57 -6.44
N PHE A 104 -0.61 -7.10 -5.94
CA PHE A 104 -0.81 -6.68 -4.55
C PHE A 104 -0.44 -7.79 -3.57
N HIS A 105 -1.01 -8.99 -3.76
CA HIS A 105 -0.76 -10.11 -2.85
C HIS A 105 0.72 -10.50 -2.82
N ASN A 106 1.40 -10.55 -3.97
CA ASN A 106 2.82 -10.86 -4.01
C ASN A 106 3.67 -9.80 -3.30
N GLN A 107 3.34 -8.52 -3.44
CA GLN A 107 4.06 -7.46 -2.76
C GLN A 107 3.83 -7.50 -1.24
N TYR A 108 2.58 -7.73 -0.82
CA TYR A 108 2.22 -7.95 0.58
C TYR A 108 3.02 -9.12 1.19
N GLN A 109 3.02 -10.29 0.55
CA GLN A 109 3.78 -11.44 1.04
C GLN A 109 5.29 -11.15 1.14
N ASN A 110 5.85 -10.45 0.15
CA ASN A 110 7.26 -10.04 0.20
C ASN A 110 7.54 -9.07 1.37
N ALA A 111 6.63 -8.15 1.68
CA ALA A 111 6.76 -7.26 2.82
C ALA A 111 6.72 -8.05 4.14
N VAL A 112 5.78 -8.98 4.29
CA VAL A 112 5.67 -9.87 5.46
C VAL A 112 6.95 -10.69 5.66
N ILE A 113 7.46 -11.32 4.60
CA ILE A 113 8.71 -12.11 4.66
C ILE A 113 9.90 -11.22 5.08
N ARG A 114 9.95 -9.98 4.59
CA ARG A 114 10.98 -8.99 4.95
C ARG A 114 10.73 -8.30 6.30
N LYS A 115 9.67 -8.68 7.01
CA LYS A 115 9.22 -8.05 8.27
C LYS A 115 9.01 -6.54 8.15
N VAL A 116 8.51 -6.10 6.99
CA VAL A 116 8.11 -4.71 6.73
C VAL A 116 6.61 -4.59 6.99
N GLU A 117 6.22 -3.61 7.80
CA GLU A 117 4.81 -3.35 8.11
C GLU A 117 4.04 -2.95 6.84
N TRP A 118 2.80 -3.43 6.73
CA TRP A 118 1.92 -3.19 5.59
C TRP A 118 0.58 -2.64 6.07
N LYS A 119 0.27 -1.39 5.72
CA LYS A 119 -0.99 -0.71 6.06
C LYS A 119 -1.86 -0.38 4.85
N LEU A 120 -1.30 -0.41 3.64
CA LEU A 120 -2.05 -0.16 2.41
C LEU A 120 -3.17 -1.18 2.21
N LYS A 121 -4.38 -0.69 1.97
CA LYS A 121 -5.45 -1.49 1.40
C LYS A 121 -5.23 -1.67 -0.10
N PHE A 122 -5.93 -2.64 -0.69
CA PHE A 122 -5.82 -2.93 -2.12
C PHE A 122 -6.09 -1.70 -2.99
N TRP A 123 -7.13 -0.93 -2.67
CA TRP A 123 -7.53 0.22 -3.47
C TRP A 123 -6.53 1.37 -3.37
N GLU A 124 -6.05 1.68 -2.17
CA GLU A 124 -5.00 2.68 -1.94
C GLU A 124 -3.74 2.32 -2.73
N TRP A 125 -3.31 1.06 -2.65
CA TRP A 125 -2.20 0.54 -3.44
C TRP A 125 -2.44 0.67 -4.95
N TRP A 126 -3.66 0.39 -5.41
CA TRP A 126 -4.03 0.48 -6.82
C TRP A 126 -4.03 1.94 -7.31
N GLN A 127 -4.55 2.86 -6.51
CA GLN A 127 -4.58 4.29 -6.84
C GLN A 127 -3.18 4.84 -7.03
N VAL A 128 -2.22 4.51 -6.16
CA VAL A 128 -0.81 4.92 -6.33
C VAL A 128 -0.24 4.47 -7.68
N TRP A 129 -0.60 3.26 -8.14
CA TRP A 129 -0.17 2.78 -9.45
C TRP A 129 -0.85 3.53 -10.60
N VAL A 130 -2.17 3.74 -10.53
CA VAL A 130 -2.92 4.44 -11.57
C VAL A 130 -2.49 5.89 -11.69
N GLU A 131 -2.38 6.60 -10.56
CA GLU A 131 -1.96 8.01 -10.50
C GLU A 131 -0.53 8.21 -11.02
N SER A 132 0.35 7.21 -10.85
CA SER A 132 1.69 7.27 -11.44
C SER A 132 1.70 7.11 -12.97
N GLY A 133 0.64 6.53 -13.56
CA GLY A 133 0.60 6.15 -14.97
C GLY A 133 1.54 5.00 -15.36
N LYS A 134 2.21 4.36 -14.38
CA LYS A 134 3.26 3.34 -14.60
C LYS A 134 2.81 1.91 -14.38
N TRP A 135 1.51 1.66 -14.26
CA TRP A 135 0.98 0.31 -14.08
C TRP A 135 1.42 -0.65 -15.20
N GLU A 136 1.34 -0.20 -16.45
CA GLU A 136 1.69 -1.02 -17.62
C GLU A 136 3.20 -1.33 -17.69
N GLU A 137 4.03 -0.46 -17.10
CA GLU A 137 5.49 -0.60 -17.01
C GLU A 137 5.93 -1.33 -15.71
N ARG A 138 4.97 -1.81 -14.91
CA ARG A 138 5.26 -2.54 -13.68
C ARG A 138 5.80 -3.94 -14.00
N GLY A 139 7.04 -4.22 -13.61
CA GLY A 139 7.56 -5.57 -13.79
C GLY A 139 9.06 -5.63 -13.93
N ARG A 140 9.55 -6.64 -14.64
CA ARG A 140 10.97 -7.00 -14.70
C ARG A 140 11.71 -6.18 -15.74
N GLY A 141 13.02 -6.04 -15.54
CA GLY A 141 13.93 -5.33 -16.44
C GLY A 141 14.48 -4.04 -15.82
N SER A 142 15.53 -3.49 -16.44
CA SER A 142 16.14 -2.22 -16.02
C SER A 142 15.17 -1.03 -16.14
N GLU A 143 14.18 -1.13 -17.02
CA GLU A 143 13.16 -0.11 -17.26
C GLU A 143 11.88 -0.34 -16.45
N GLY A 144 11.79 -1.46 -15.72
CA GLY A 144 10.61 -1.80 -14.95
C GLY A 144 10.43 -0.90 -13.73
N TYR A 145 9.17 -0.62 -13.40
CA TYR A 145 8.80 0.15 -12.22
C TYR A 145 8.37 -0.74 -11.07
N CYS A 146 8.66 -0.29 -9.85
CA CYS A 146 8.18 -0.87 -8.61
C CYS A 146 7.70 0.21 -7.64
N MET A 147 6.82 -0.19 -6.72
CA MET A 147 6.43 0.65 -5.61
C MET A 147 7.50 0.56 -4.52
N CYS A 148 8.06 1.71 -4.17
CA CYS A 148 9.17 1.90 -3.26
C CYS A 148 8.68 2.58 -1.98
N ARG A 149 9.43 2.44 -0.89
CA ARG A 149 9.22 3.22 0.34
C ARG A 149 10.18 4.39 0.39
N VAL A 150 9.76 5.53 0.93
CA VAL A 150 10.65 6.68 1.09
C VAL A 150 11.79 6.32 2.04
N GLY A 151 13.03 6.54 1.61
CA GLY A 151 14.22 6.18 2.39
C GLY A 151 14.37 4.68 2.72
N ASP A 152 13.63 3.79 2.04
CA ASP A 152 13.55 2.36 2.37
C ASP A 152 13.21 2.10 3.87
N GLU A 153 12.42 2.99 4.48
CA GLU A 153 12.02 2.96 5.89
C GLU A 153 10.51 2.96 6.07
N GLY A 154 10.05 2.61 7.27
CA GLY A 154 8.64 2.64 7.65
C GLY A 154 7.75 1.60 6.96
N ALA A 155 6.44 1.77 7.11
CA ALA A 155 5.45 0.86 6.55
C ALA A 155 5.16 1.16 5.06
N TYR A 156 4.62 0.18 4.34
CA TYR A 156 3.87 0.49 3.12
C TYR A 156 2.54 1.13 3.54
N GLU A 157 2.47 2.46 3.46
CA GLU A 157 1.30 3.28 3.80
C GLU A 157 1.20 4.50 2.88
N ILE A 158 0.01 5.09 2.77
CA ILE A 158 -0.19 6.33 2.00
C ILE A 158 0.75 7.42 2.54
N GLY A 159 1.43 8.12 1.64
CA GLY A 159 2.42 9.14 1.98
C GLY A 159 3.85 8.62 2.20
N ASN A 160 4.04 7.32 2.45
CA ASN A 160 5.37 6.71 2.57
C ASN A 160 5.73 5.81 1.38
N VAL A 161 4.96 5.87 0.29
CA VAL A 161 5.21 5.09 -0.93
C VAL A 161 5.25 5.98 -2.16
N TYR A 162 6.07 5.57 -3.13
CA TYR A 162 6.12 6.19 -4.45
C TYR A 162 6.43 5.14 -5.51
N ILE A 163 6.14 5.43 -6.77
CA ILE A 163 6.51 4.58 -7.90
C ILE A 163 7.86 5.03 -8.46
N GLY A 164 8.82 4.12 -8.53
CA GLY A 164 10.17 4.38 -9.02
C GLY A 164 10.69 3.23 -9.85
N THR A 165 11.80 3.44 -10.57
CA THR A 165 12.42 2.37 -11.34
C THR A 165 13.09 1.37 -10.40
N ILE A 166 13.11 0.09 -10.81
CA ILE A 166 13.75 -0.97 -10.05
C ILE A 166 15.25 -0.68 -9.83
N VAL A 167 15.91 -0.11 -10.85
CA VAL A 167 17.33 0.27 -10.78
C VAL A 167 17.56 1.35 -9.72
N HIS A 168 16.69 2.36 -9.68
CA HIS A 168 16.76 3.41 -8.66
C HIS A 168 16.59 2.81 -7.26
N ASN A 169 15.54 2.02 -7.04
CA ASN A 169 15.26 1.39 -5.74
C ASN A 169 16.39 0.45 -5.28
N SER A 170 16.93 -0.36 -6.19
CA SER A 170 18.06 -1.25 -5.89
C SER A 170 19.33 -0.49 -5.53
N THR A 171 19.60 0.61 -6.23
CA THR A 171 20.78 1.47 -5.96
C THR A 171 20.62 2.22 -4.64
N LEU A 172 19.44 2.77 -4.38
CA LEU A 172 19.11 3.42 -3.12
C LEU A 172 19.23 2.43 -1.95
N GLY A 173 18.62 1.25 -2.06
CA GLY A 173 18.69 0.21 -1.03
C GLY A 173 20.12 -0.23 -0.71
N ARG A 174 20.98 -0.41 -1.72
CA ARG A 174 22.41 -0.71 -1.51
C ARG A 174 23.15 0.43 -0.82
N THR A 175 22.88 1.67 -1.21
CA THR A 175 23.50 2.86 -0.63
C THR A 175 23.11 3.01 0.85
N LEU A 176 21.83 2.88 1.16
CA LEU A 176 21.33 2.95 2.53
C LEU A 176 21.80 1.77 3.39
N ALA A 177 21.82 0.55 2.84
CA ALA A 177 22.36 -0.60 3.55
C ALA A 177 23.84 -0.41 3.90
N PHE A 178 24.62 0.10 2.95
CA PHE A 178 26.01 0.49 3.19
C PHE A 178 26.13 1.54 4.31
N GLU A 179 25.33 2.62 4.23
CA GLU A 179 25.29 3.68 5.24
C GLU A 179 24.85 3.20 6.64
N ARG A 180 23.98 2.18 6.71
CA ARG A 180 23.46 1.59 7.96
C ARG A 180 24.40 0.54 8.57
N THR A 181 25.12 -0.21 7.74
CA THR A 181 25.91 -1.38 8.19
C THR A 181 27.32 -1.00 8.58
N GLU A 182 27.93 -0.01 7.92
CA GLU A 182 29.29 0.36 8.25
C GLU A 182 29.36 1.28 9.45
N ARG A 183 30.18 0.89 10.43
CA ARG A 183 30.91 1.89 11.20
C ARG A 183 31.69 2.71 10.18
N ARG A 184 31.27 3.96 9.99
CA ARG A 184 31.97 4.96 9.18
C ARG A 184 33.47 4.82 9.40
N THR A 185 34.21 4.59 8.32
CA THR A 185 35.66 4.37 8.41
C THR A 185 36.36 5.62 8.94
N ALA A 186 37.57 5.47 9.46
CA ALA A 186 38.37 6.63 9.88
C ALA A 186 38.58 7.60 8.71
N PHE A 187 38.83 7.09 7.50
CA PHE A 187 38.99 7.91 6.31
C PHE A 187 37.68 8.60 5.87
N TYR A 188 36.51 8.00 6.11
CA TYR A 188 35.23 8.70 5.93
C TYR A 188 35.15 10.00 6.75
N TYR A 189 35.56 9.97 8.02
CA TYR A 189 35.51 11.15 8.88
C TYR A 189 36.50 12.24 8.47
N VAL A 190 37.66 11.86 7.92
CA VAL A 190 38.59 12.80 7.27
C VAL A 190 37.90 13.52 6.12
N ILE A 191 37.29 12.77 5.19
CA ILE A 191 36.60 13.34 4.02
C ILE A 191 35.43 14.23 4.46
N HIS A 192 34.69 13.83 5.49
CA HIS A 192 33.60 14.64 6.02
C HIS A 192 34.11 15.96 6.63
N SER A 193 35.20 15.92 7.40
CA SER A 193 35.82 17.11 8.01
C SER A 193 36.43 18.05 6.97
N ALA A 194 36.84 17.51 5.82
CA ALA A 194 37.33 18.27 4.66
C ALA A 194 36.21 18.85 3.76
N GLY A 195 34.97 18.93 4.24
CA GLY A 195 33.84 19.49 3.48
C GLY A 195 33.12 18.49 2.56
N GLY A 196 33.41 17.20 2.69
CA GLY A 196 32.72 16.12 2.01
C GLY A 196 33.27 15.77 0.63
N ARG A 197 32.73 14.67 0.06
CA ARG A 197 33.27 14.00 -1.14
C ARG A 197 33.39 14.92 -2.37
N LYS A 198 32.51 15.91 -2.52
CA LYS A 198 32.53 16.86 -3.65
C LYS A 198 33.68 17.85 -3.51
N ALA A 199 33.80 18.52 -2.37
CA ALA A 199 34.86 19.49 -2.11
C ALA A 199 36.25 18.85 -2.26
N VAL A 200 36.44 17.66 -1.68
CA VAL A 200 37.72 16.93 -1.78
C VAL A 200 38.04 16.51 -3.22
N SER A 201 37.02 16.10 -3.99
CA SER A 201 37.18 15.74 -5.41
C SER A 201 37.67 16.93 -6.25
N GLU A 202 37.08 18.11 -6.03
CA GLU A 202 37.42 19.35 -6.73
C GLU A 202 38.83 19.83 -6.36
N GLU A 203 39.19 19.81 -5.07
CA GLU A 203 40.50 20.29 -4.59
C GLU A 203 41.67 19.36 -4.97
N LEU A 204 41.47 18.04 -4.90
CA LEU A 204 42.53 17.07 -5.18
C LEU A 204 42.62 16.66 -6.66
N GLY A 205 41.66 17.11 -7.49
CA GLY A 205 41.59 16.80 -8.92
C GLY A 205 41.38 15.32 -9.21
N VAL A 206 40.56 14.64 -8.41
CA VAL A 206 40.26 13.20 -8.55
C VAL A 206 38.76 12.95 -8.65
N PRO A 207 38.29 11.90 -9.35
CA PRO A 207 36.86 11.65 -9.53
C PRO A 207 36.11 11.47 -8.21
N ARG A 208 34.90 12.03 -8.09
CA ARG A 208 34.07 11.91 -6.89
C ARG A 208 33.75 10.45 -6.54
N GLN A 209 33.56 9.59 -7.54
CA GLN A 209 33.33 8.16 -7.34
C GLN A 209 34.56 7.49 -6.70
N TYR A 210 35.77 7.91 -7.08
CA TYR A 210 37.02 7.41 -6.51
C TYR A 210 37.15 7.81 -5.02
N ILE A 211 36.87 9.07 -4.67
CA ILE A 211 36.79 9.50 -3.26
C ILE A 211 35.77 8.68 -2.48
N SER A 212 34.62 8.39 -3.09
CA SER A 212 33.58 7.57 -2.45
C SER A 212 34.09 6.15 -2.16
N GLN A 213 34.81 5.53 -3.09
CA GLN A 213 35.40 4.21 -2.88
C GLN A 213 36.44 4.23 -1.77
N LEU A 214 37.33 5.21 -1.73
CA LEU A 214 38.35 5.32 -0.67
C LEU A 214 37.73 5.55 0.71
N ALA A 215 36.74 6.45 0.82
CA ALA A 215 36.02 6.69 2.07
C ALA A 215 35.31 5.45 2.60
N ASN A 216 34.82 4.61 1.69
CA ASN A 216 34.14 3.36 2.02
C ASN A 216 35.15 2.26 2.39
N ASN A 217 36.28 2.19 1.68
CA ASN A 217 37.34 1.19 1.94
C ASN A 217 38.21 1.55 3.16
N GLY A 218 38.15 2.80 3.63
CA GLY A 218 38.78 3.25 4.87
C GLY A 218 40.28 3.54 4.78
N SER A 219 40.85 3.58 3.58
CA SER A 219 42.29 3.79 3.38
C SER A 219 42.61 4.93 2.41
N MET A 220 43.67 5.67 2.73
CA MET A 220 44.25 6.68 1.85
C MET A 220 45.31 6.03 0.94
N PRO A 221 45.37 6.36 -0.35
CA PRO A 221 46.46 5.88 -1.21
C PRO A 221 47.83 6.39 -0.72
N ASN A 222 48.82 5.49 -0.60
CA ASN A 222 50.19 5.87 -0.21
C ASN A 222 50.82 6.90 -1.16
N CYS A 223 50.48 6.88 -2.44
CA CYS A 223 50.99 7.85 -3.42
C CYS A 223 50.57 9.29 -3.08
N TRP A 224 49.48 9.48 -2.32
CA TRP A 224 49.01 10.82 -1.94
C TRP A 224 49.94 11.53 -0.95
N VAL A 225 50.78 10.78 -0.25
CA VAL A 225 51.83 11.35 0.60
C VAL A 225 52.92 11.96 -0.29
N ALA A 226 53.34 11.22 -1.32
CA ALA A 226 54.42 11.64 -2.22
C ALA A 226 54.02 12.77 -3.18
N ASP A 227 52.75 12.80 -3.62
CA ASP A 227 52.26 13.81 -4.58
C ASP A 227 51.67 15.08 -3.90
N GLY A 228 51.70 15.15 -2.57
CA GLY A 228 51.23 16.29 -1.79
C GLY A 228 49.72 16.38 -1.58
N ARG A 229 48.92 15.43 -2.10
CA ARG A 229 47.46 15.40 -1.87
C ARG A 229 47.10 15.16 -0.41
N ALA A 230 47.91 14.41 0.35
CA ALA A 230 47.71 14.23 1.78
C ALA A 230 47.85 15.56 2.54
N ALA A 231 48.84 16.39 2.19
CA ALA A 231 49.01 17.70 2.81
C ALA A 231 47.83 18.64 2.51
N LYS A 232 47.36 18.65 1.26
CA LYS A 232 46.15 19.40 0.88
C LYS A 232 44.92 18.90 1.63
N LEU A 233 44.71 17.59 1.68
CA LEU A 233 43.58 17.00 2.40
C LEU A 233 43.61 17.35 3.89
N SER A 234 44.78 17.28 4.54
CA SER A 234 44.95 17.69 5.94
C SER A 234 44.56 19.16 6.13
N ALA A 235 45.03 20.06 5.26
CA ALA A 235 44.68 21.47 5.31
C ALA A 235 43.16 21.72 5.16
N MET A 236 42.49 20.97 4.28
CA MET A 236 41.03 21.07 4.11
C MET A 236 40.24 20.70 5.37
N THR A 237 40.79 19.87 6.26
CA THR A 237 40.09 19.47 7.50
C THR A 237 40.06 20.56 8.57
N GLY A 238 40.69 21.71 8.35
CA GLY A 238 40.72 22.81 9.32
C GLY A 238 41.48 22.47 10.61
N GLY A 239 42.42 21.53 10.55
CA GLY A 239 43.22 21.07 11.70
C GLY A 239 42.65 19.87 12.46
N ALA A 240 41.51 19.31 12.02
CA ALA A 240 40.95 18.11 12.65
C ALA A 240 41.81 16.85 12.42
N TYR A 241 42.57 16.80 11.32
CA TYR A 241 43.51 15.71 11.01
C TYR A 241 44.83 16.26 10.49
N THR A 242 45.93 15.84 11.10
CA THR A 242 47.30 16.16 10.66
C THR A 242 47.73 15.26 9.51
N VAL A 243 48.81 15.64 8.81
CA VAL A 243 49.40 14.80 7.76
C VAL A 243 49.83 13.44 8.32
N ASP A 244 50.36 13.40 9.55
CA ASP A 244 50.74 12.15 10.23
C ASP A 244 49.53 11.25 10.52
N ASP A 245 48.37 11.84 10.87
CA ASP A 245 47.13 11.08 11.03
C ASP A 245 46.70 10.45 9.70
N LEU A 246 46.86 11.16 8.58
CA LEU A 246 46.54 10.63 7.26
C LEU A 246 47.51 9.54 6.81
N ILE A 247 48.80 9.65 7.15
CA ILE A 247 49.80 8.61 6.88
C ILE A 247 49.46 7.33 7.65
N ARG A 248 48.96 7.42 8.88
CA ARG A 248 48.48 6.24 9.62
C ARG A 248 47.29 5.55 8.95
N LEU A 249 46.52 6.29 8.14
CA LEU A 249 45.40 5.77 7.35
C LEU A 249 45.83 5.25 5.97
N SER A 250 47.11 5.32 5.61
CA SER A 250 47.61 4.89 4.30
C SER A 250 48.05 3.42 4.25
N VAL A 251 47.82 2.66 5.32
CA VAL A 251 48.24 1.25 5.44
C VAL A 251 47.62 0.38 4.34
N SER A 252 48.49 -0.38 3.68
CA SER A 252 48.35 -1.12 2.41
C SER A 252 46.99 -1.71 2.06
N LEU A 253 46.64 -1.63 0.77
CA LEU A 253 45.61 -2.40 0.04
C LEU A 253 45.85 -3.94 0.05
N GLY A 254 46.32 -4.53 1.15
CA GLY A 254 46.77 -5.93 1.19
C GLY A 254 46.63 -6.67 2.52
N GLN A 255 46.06 -6.09 3.57
CA GLN A 255 45.70 -6.83 4.77
C GLN A 255 44.20 -6.74 5.01
N ASP A 256 43.55 -7.86 4.74
CA ASP A 256 42.17 -8.12 5.12
C ASP A 256 42.11 -8.17 6.66
N PRO A 257 41.43 -7.22 7.34
CA PRO A 257 41.39 -7.18 8.81
C PRO A 257 40.66 -8.39 9.42
N ASN A 258 40.06 -9.26 8.59
CA ASN A 258 39.45 -10.53 9.00
C ASN A 258 40.40 -11.75 8.91
N LYS A 259 41.70 -11.57 8.58
CA LYS A 259 42.63 -12.71 8.44
C LYS A 259 43.37 -13.11 9.71
N GLU A 260 43.13 -12.44 10.84
CA GLU A 260 43.66 -12.84 12.16
C GLU A 260 42.53 -13.21 13.14
N VAL A 261 41.65 -14.13 12.74
CA VAL A 261 40.95 -14.99 13.71
C VAL A 261 40.79 -16.37 13.06
N ALA A 262 41.80 -17.21 13.22
CA ALA A 262 41.75 -18.66 13.01
C ALA A 262 42.38 -19.34 14.22
#